data_AF-C6SMF1-F1
#
_entry.id   AF-C6SMF1-F1
#
_cell.length_a   1.000
_cell.length_b   1.000
_cell.length_c   1.000
_cell.angle_alpha   90.00
_cell.angle_beta   90.00
_cell.angle_gamma   90.00
#
_symmetry.space_group_name_H-M   'P 1'
#
loop_
_entity.id
_entity.type
_entity.pdbx_description
1 polymer ?
#
loop_
_entity_poly.entity_id
_entity_poly.type
_entity_poly.pdbx_seq_one_letter_code
_entity_poly.pdbx_strand_id
1 'polypeptide(L)' 'MIVLHGIPNCDTVKKAKNRLAGYGMEFEFRDFKKQRPSEAEICSWLEQVPLATLLNKRRDKLAQTLMP' A
#
# COMPACT_ATOMS: atom_id res chain seq x y z
N MET A 1 -14.58 -1.38 8.36
CA MET A 1 -14.39 -1.33 6.90
C MET A 1 -12.89 -1.42 6.63
N ILE A 2 -12.41 -2.51 6.02
CA ILE A 2 -10.96 -2.74 5.84
C ILE A 2 -10.57 -2.20 4.46
N VAL A 3 -9.60 -1.28 4.38
CA VAL A 3 -9.11 -0.79 3.09
C VAL A 3 -7.75 -1.41 2.81
N LEU A 4 -7.68 -2.28 1.80
CA LEU A 4 -6.46 -2.87 1.30
C LEU A 4 -5.81 -1.90 0.32
N HIS A 5 -4.85 -1.13 0.83
CA HIS A 5 -4.02 -0.26 0.02
C HIS A 5 -2.93 -1.04 -0.70
N GLY A 6 -2.84 -0.91 -2.03
CA GLY A 6 -1.83 -1.64 -2.77
C GLY A 6 -1.71 -1.26 -4.23
N ILE A 7 -0.82 -1.98 -4.92
CA ILE A 7 -0.63 -1.92 -6.37
C ILE A 7 -1.13 -3.25 -6.93
N PRO A 8 -1.92 -3.27 -8.02
CA PRO A 8 -2.59 -4.48 -8.48
C PRO A 8 -1.60 -5.50 -9.05
N ASN A 9 -0.39 -5.05 -9.42
CA ASN A 9 0.69 -5.87 -9.94
C ASN A 9 1.69 -6.35 -8.86
N CYS A 10 1.28 -6.38 -7.59
CA CYS A 10 2.12 -6.90 -6.50
C CYS A 10 1.60 -8.27 -6.03
N ASP A 11 2.45 -9.29 -6.08
CA ASP A 11 2.10 -10.65 -5.62
C ASP A 11 1.68 -10.69 -4.15
N THR A 12 2.25 -9.81 -3.32
CA THR A 12 1.89 -9.69 -1.90
C THR A 12 0.45 -9.20 -1.73
N VAL A 13 0.00 -8.25 -2.55
CA VAL A 13 -1.38 -7.73 -2.52
C VAL A 13 -2.36 -8.79 -2.99
N LYS A 14 -2.04 -9.54 -4.05
CA LYS A 14 -2.86 -10.68 -4.50
C LYS A 14 -3.01 -11.73 -3.41
N LYS A 15 -1.92 -12.08 -2.71
CA LYS A 15 -1.97 -13.01 -1.57
C LYS A 15 -2.80 -12.47 -0.42
N ALA A 16 -2.64 -11.20 -0.05
CA ALA A 16 -3.43 -10.55 0.99
C ALA A 16 -4.93 -10.55 0.65
N LYS A 17 -5.27 -10.17 -0.58
CA LYS A 17 -6.64 -10.20 -1.12
C LYS A 17 -7.27 -11.58 -1.00
N ASN A 18 -6.53 -12.62 -1.41
CA ASN A 18 -7.04 -13.99 -1.37
C ASN A 18 -7.22 -14.50 0.06
N ARG A 19 -6.32 -14.08 0.98
CA ARG A 19 -6.44 -14.41 2.40
C ARG A 19 -7.65 -13.74 3.03
N LEU A 20 -7.84 -12.44 2.79
CA LEU A 20 -8.99 -11.66 3.30
C LEU A 20 -10.32 -12.20 2.74
N ALA A 21 -10.35 -12.54 1.46
CA ALA A 21 -11.50 -13.19 0.83
C ALA A 21 -11.79 -14.57 1.47
N GLY A 22 -10.75 -15.35 1.77
CA GLY A 22 -10.88 -16.63 2.47
C GLY A 22 -11.40 -16.51 3.92
N TYR A 23 -11.20 -15.37 4.57
CA TYR A 23 -11.79 -15.07 5.87
C TYR A 23 -13.22 -14.50 5.78
N GLY A 24 -13.75 -14.28 4.57
CA GLY A 24 -15.07 -13.68 4.38
C GLY A 24 -15.16 -12.23 4.87
N MET A 25 -14.03 -11.52 4.97
CA MET A 25 -14.02 -10.12 5.37
C MET A 25 -14.26 -9.24 4.14
N GLU A 26 -15.17 -8.27 4.26
CA GLU A 26 -15.32 -7.22 3.26
C GLU A 26 -14.14 -6.24 3.36
N PHE A 27 -13.38 -6.15 2.28
CA PHE A 27 -12.29 -5.20 2.14
C PHE A 27 -12.39 -4.44 0.82
N GLU A 28 -12.04 -3.16 0.88
CA GLU A 28 -11.98 -2.27 -0.27
C GLU A 28 -10.55 -2.22 -0.79
N PHE A 29 -10.33 -2.56 -2.07
CA PHE A 29 -9.00 -2.50 -2.65
C PHE A 29 -8.73 -1.10 -3.25
N ARG A 30 -7.77 -0.38 -2.67
CA ARG A 30 -7.38 0.97 -3.10
C ARG A 30 -6.05 0.93 -3.86
N ASP A 31 -6.14 1.20 -5.16
CA ASP A 31 -5.02 1.25 -6.08
C ASP A 31 -4.17 2.52 -5.88
N PHE A 32 -2.98 2.39 -5.30
CA PHE A 32 -2.04 3.51 -5.16
C PHE A 32 -1.59 4.12 -6.49
N LYS A 33 -1.67 3.35 -7.58
CA LYS A 33 -1.30 3.84 -8.92
C LYS A 33 -2.36 4.78 -9.51
N LYS A 34 -3.65 4.55 -9.20
CA LYS A 34 -4.77 5.37 -9.68
C LYS A 34 -5.14 6.47 -8.70
N GLN A 35 -5.06 6.18 -7.41
CA GLN A 35 -5.41 7.06 -6.32
C GLN A 35 -4.16 7.25 -5.46
N ARG A 36 -3.30 8.17 -5.91
CA ARG A 36 -2.10 8.53 -5.15
C ARG A 36 -2.56 9.13 -3.83
N PRO A 37 -1.99 8.70 -2.69
CA PRO A 37 -2.31 9.31 -1.41
C PRO A 37 -1.79 10.75 -1.41
N SER A 38 -2.58 11.68 -0.88
CA SER A 38 -2.13 13.06 -0.69
C SER A 38 -1.02 13.11 0.35
N GLU A 39 -0.18 14.15 0.29
CA GLU A 39 0.93 14.35 1.23
C GLU A 39 0.47 14.32 2.70
N ALA A 40 -0.74 14.84 2.99
CA ALA A 40 -1.33 14.79 4.33
C ALA A 40 -1.58 13.36 4.84
N GLU A 41 -2.07 12.46 3.98
CA GLU A 41 -2.29 11.05 4.33
C GLU A 41 -0.95 10.33 4.57
N ILE A 42 0.05 10.63 3.73
CA ILE A 42 1.40 10.06 3.86
C ILE A 42 2.03 10.52 5.18
N CYS A 43 1.93 11.82 5.52
CA CYS A 43 2.40 12.34 6.81
C CYS A 43 1.74 11.62 7.98
N SER A 44 0.42 11.46 7.94
CA SER A 44 -0.31 10.77 9.01
C SER A 44 0.09 9.29 9.17
N TRP A 45 0.48 8.62 8.08
CA TRP A 45 1.04 7.27 8.17
C TRP A 45 2.47 7.26 8.67
N LEU A 46 3.29 8.24 8.30
CA LEU A 46 4.67 8.36 8.78
C LEU A 46 4.73 8.65 10.29
N GLU A 47 3.71 9.32 10.84
CA GLU A 47 3.56 9.50 12.29
C GLU A 47 3.23 8.19 13.02
N GLN A 48 2.54 7.26 12.37
CA GLN A 48 2.11 6.00 12.98
C GLN A 48 3.10 4.84 12.75
N VAL A 49 3.77 4.82 11.61
CA VAL A 49 4.72 3.77 11.24
C VAL A 49 5.98 4.37 10.61
N PRO A 50 7.17 3.84 10.97
CA PRO A 50 8.41 4.34 10.39
C PRO A 50 8.45 4.07 8.87
N LEU A 51 9.00 5.03 8.12
CA LEU A 51 9.15 4.99 6.66
C LEU A 51 9.76 3.66 6.16
N ALA A 52 10.67 3.05 6.91
CA ALA A 52 11.29 1.77 6.54
C ALA A 52 10.30 0.58 6.52
N THR A 53 9.24 0.66 7.33
CA THR A 53 8.16 -0.33 7.37
C THR A 53 7.09 -0.01 6.33
N LEU A 54 6.79 1.29 6.15
CA LEU A 54 5.81 1.75 5.16
C LEU A 54 6.31 1.55 3.73
N LEU A 55 7.61 1.75 3.50
CA LEU A 55 8.27 1.65 2.22
C LEU A 55 9.28 0.51 2.26
N ASN A 56 8.87 -0.64 1.73
CA ASN A 56 9.73 -1.80 1.66
C ASN A 56 10.79 -1.58 0.56
N LYS A 57 11.97 -1.08 0.95
CA LYS A 57 13.14 -0.83 0.08
C LYS A 57 13.65 -2.08 -0.67
N ARG A 58 13.08 -3.27 -0.42
CA ARG A 58 13.54 -4.53 -1.05
C ARG A 58 13.08 -4.75 -2.49
N ARG A 59 12.14 -3.95 -3.03
CA ARG A 59 11.82 -3.97 -4.47
C ARG A 59 11.76 -2.53 -4.98
N ASP A 60 12.92 -2.12 -5.48
CA ASP A 60 13.14 -0.90 -6.22
C ASP A 60 12.17 -0.78 -7.40
N LYS A 61 11.27 0.19 -7.28
CA LYS A 61 10.51 0.81 -8.40
C LYS A 61 9.75 2.06 -7.95
N LEU A 62 9.69 2.33 -6.64
CA LEU A 62 9.18 3.59 -6.07
C LEU A 62 10.31 4.59 -5.75
N ALA A 63 11.57 4.15 -5.67
CA ALA A 63 12.71 5.03 -5.39
C ALA A 63 13.07 5.97 -6.57
N GLN A 64 12.60 5.68 -7.79
CA GLN A 64 12.98 6.42 -9.00
C GLN A 64 12.08 7.63 -9.32
N THR A 65 11.11 7.98 -8.48
CA THR A 65 10.23 9.15 -8.71
C THR A 65 10.27 10.17 -7.57
N LEU A 66 11.17 9.98 -6.59
CA LEU A 66 11.35 10.96 -5.52
C LEU A 66 12.83 11.22 -5.24
N MET A 67 13.58 11.56 -6.30
CA MET A 67 14.80 12.36 -6.18
C MET A 67 14.79 13.34 -7.37
N PRO A 68 14.89 14.66 -7.14
CA PRO A 68 15.16 15.63 -8.21
C PRO A 68 16.55 15.44 -8.80
#